data_AF-A0A955MYI0-F1
#
_entry.id   AF-A0A955MYI0-F1
#
_cell.length_a   1.000
_cell.length_b   1.000
_cell.length_c   1.000
_cell.angle_alpha   90.00
_cell.angle_beta   90.00
_cell.angle_gamma   90.00
#
_symmetry.space_group_name_H-M   'P 1'
#
loop_
_entity.id
_entity.type
_entity.pdbx_description
1 polymer ?
#
loop_
_entity_poly.entity_id
_entity_poly.type
_entity_poly.pdbx_seq_one_letter_code
_entity_poly.pdbx_strand_id
1 'polypeptide(L)'
;SLPMGHRLEFREEGAARKGTLEYSWRFQSEIHRMLATILGDPVPLAEGSEQQFIAEHYWGYAAQKDGATLEYRVEHPPWRVHRAESAELSADIESLYGKVFTEFIGPNPDSAFVAEGSPVTVYRGQPIAR
;
A
#
# COMPACT_ATOMS: atom_id res chain seq x y z
N SER A 1 -0.95 -18.79 1.09
CA SER A 1 -1.67 -17.69 0.41
C SER A 1 -3.03 -17.56 1.08
N LEU A 2 -3.41 -16.37 1.54
CA LEU A 2 -4.76 -16.12 2.05
C LEU A 2 -5.70 -15.91 0.86
N PRO A 3 -6.97 -16.37 0.91
CA PRO A 3 -7.96 -16.01 -0.10
C PRO A 3 -8.17 -14.49 -0.09
N MET A 4 -7.90 -13.82 -1.21
CA MET A 4 -8.01 -12.37 -1.36
C MET A 4 -9.04 -11.99 -2.42
N GLY A 5 -9.70 -10.86 -2.24
CA GLY A 5 -10.60 -10.24 -3.20
C GLY A 5 -10.35 -8.74 -3.29
N HIS A 6 -10.76 -8.14 -4.40
CA HIS A 6 -10.76 -6.70 -4.55
C HIS A 6 -12.04 -6.24 -5.26
N ARG A 7 -12.42 -4.99 -5.00
CA ARG A 7 -13.51 -4.31 -5.69
C ARG A 7 -13.11 -2.86 -5.94
N LEU A 8 -13.34 -2.41 -7.17
CA LEU A 8 -13.15 -1.02 -7.57
C LEU A 8 -14.43 -0.54 -8.23
N GLU A 9 -15.01 0.52 -7.69
CA GLU A 9 -16.18 1.18 -8.25
C GLU A 9 -15.82 2.65 -8.51
N PHE A 10 -16.13 3.15 -9.71
CA PHE A 10 -15.97 4.56 -10.05
C PHE A 10 -17.31 5.13 -10.49
N ARG A 11 -17.59 6.36 -10.08
CA ARG A 11 -18.82 7.09 -10.41
C ARG A 11 -18.47 8.53 -10.74
N GLU A 12 -19.24 9.11 -11.66
CA GLU A 12 -19.18 10.55 -11.94
C GLU A 12 -20.06 11.29 -10.92
N GLU A 13 -19.51 12.28 -10.23
CA GLU A 13 -20.24 13.12 -9.27
C GLU A 13 -20.02 14.59 -9.63
N GLY A 14 -20.95 15.14 -10.42
CA GLY A 14 -20.82 16.48 -10.97
C GLY A 14 -19.68 16.57 -11.99
N ALA A 15 -18.69 17.43 -11.73
CA ALA A 15 -17.49 17.58 -12.57
C ALA A 15 -16.29 16.75 -12.08
N ALA A 16 -16.43 16.01 -10.97
CA ALA A 16 -15.36 15.24 -10.36
C ALA A 16 -15.67 13.74 -10.39
N ARG A 17 -14.65 12.93 -10.64
CA ARG A 17 -14.73 11.47 -10.51
C ARG A 17 -14.60 11.07 -9.05
N LYS A 18 -15.48 10.21 -8.55
CA LYS A 18 -15.39 9.58 -7.23
C LYS A 18 -15.18 8.09 -7.37
N GLY A 19 -14.38 7.48 -6.50
CA GLY A 19 -14.14 6.05 -6.53
C GLY A 19 -14.12 5.42 -5.14
N THR A 20 -14.50 4.15 -5.07
CA THR A 20 -14.36 3.32 -3.87
C THR A 20 -13.52 2.11 -4.22
N LEU A 21 -12.45 1.90 -3.44
CA LEU A 21 -11.56 0.76 -3.57
C LEU A 21 -11.64 -0.05 -2.28
N GLU A 22 -11.76 -1.37 -2.43
CA GLU A 22 -11.76 -2.31 -1.32
C GLU A 22 -10.84 -3.47 -1.65
N TYR A 23 -9.92 -3.77 -0.72
CA TYR A 23 -9.20 -5.04 -0.69
C TYR A 23 -9.70 -5.83 0.51
N SER A 24 -9.92 -7.13 0.33
CA SER A 24 -10.35 -8.01 1.41
C SER A 24 -9.57 -9.33 1.41
N TRP A 25 -9.40 -9.90 2.59
CA TRP A 25 -8.74 -11.20 2.76
C TRP A 25 -9.35 -11.98 3.92
N ARG A 26 -9.25 -13.31 3.87
CA ARG A 26 -9.70 -14.18 4.97
C ARG A 26 -8.51 -14.65 5.81
N PHE A 27 -8.58 -14.47 7.12
CA PHE A 27 -7.61 -15.00 8.08
C PHE A 27 -8.36 -15.48 9.32
N GLN A 28 -8.04 -16.68 9.82
CA GLN A 28 -8.72 -17.33 10.95
C GLN A 28 -10.26 -17.38 10.84
N SER A 29 -10.78 -17.61 9.63
CA SER A 29 -12.22 -17.59 9.31
C SER A 29 -12.90 -16.21 9.36
N GLU A 30 -12.17 -15.15 9.72
CA GLU A 30 -12.66 -13.77 9.68
C GLU A 30 -12.28 -13.08 8.36
N ILE A 31 -13.13 -12.16 7.91
CA ILE A 31 -12.87 -11.34 6.73
C ILE A 31 -12.34 -9.99 7.21
N HIS A 32 -11.14 -9.67 6.75
CA HIS A 32 -10.49 -8.38 6.96
C HIS A 32 -10.56 -7.54 5.68
N ARG A 33 -10.52 -6.22 5.83
CA ARG A 33 -10.71 -5.28 4.72
C ARG A 33 -9.86 -4.02 4.88
N MET A 34 -9.48 -3.46 3.75
CA MET A 34 -8.96 -2.10 3.62
C MET A 34 -9.79 -1.37 2.57
N LEU A 35 -10.34 -0.22 2.95
CA LEU A 35 -11.22 0.60 2.13
C LEU A 35 -10.57 1.96 1.89
N ALA A 36 -10.74 2.52 0.69
CA ALA A 36 -10.47 3.92 0.42
C ALA A 36 -11.57 4.52 -0.47
N THR A 37 -11.97 5.75 -0.15
CA THR A 37 -12.76 6.58 -1.07
C THR A 37 -11.84 7.62 -1.67
N ILE A 38 -11.83 7.74 -2.99
CA ILE A 38 -10.97 8.67 -3.73
C ILE A 38 -11.78 9.72 -4.46
N LEU A 39 -11.17 10.88 -4.67
CA LEU A 39 -11.74 12.00 -5.41
C LEU A 39 -10.80 12.50 -6.49
N GLY A 40 -11.39 12.86 -7.63
CA GLY A 40 -10.71 13.44 -8.77
C GLY A 40 -9.85 12.46 -9.55
N ASP A 41 -9.26 13.00 -10.61
CA ASP A 41 -8.25 12.31 -11.41
C ASP A 41 -6.94 12.20 -10.64
N PRO A 42 -6.11 11.19 -10.95
CA PRO A 42 -4.85 11.01 -10.26
C PRO A 42 -3.90 12.14 -10.63
N VAL A 43 -3.04 12.56 -9.72
CA VAL A 43 -2.07 13.65 -9.95
C VAL A 43 -0.65 13.16 -9.71
N PRO A 44 0.36 13.74 -10.38
CA PRO A 44 1.75 13.46 -10.04
C PRO A 44 2.02 13.71 -8.55
N LEU A 45 2.91 12.93 -7.97
CA LEU A 45 3.40 13.16 -6.61
C LEU A 45 4.08 14.52 -6.51
N ALA A 46 3.77 15.27 -5.45
CA ALA A 46 4.41 16.54 -5.19
C ALA A 46 5.85 16.32 -4.69
N GLU A 47 6.79 17.11 -5.20
CA GLU A 47 8.19 17.02 -4.79
C GLU A 47 8.36 17.36 -3.30
N GLY A 48 9.13 16.53 -2.58
CA GLY A 48 9.35 16.65 -1.14
C GLY A 48 8.15 16.24 -0.27
N SER A 49 7.08 15.70 -0.86
CA SER A 49 5.90 15.28 -0.11
C SER A 49 6.09 13.92 0.59
N GLU A 50 5.27 13.68 1.63
CA GLU A 50 5.17 12.39 2.29
C GLU A 50 4.81 11.27 1.30
N GLN A 51 3.86 11.54 0.40
CA GLN A 51 3.45 10.55 -0.60
C GLN A 51 4.60 10.19 -1.55
N GLN A 52 5.42 11.18 -1.93
CA GLN A 52 6.62 10.92 -2.74
C GLN A 52 7.62 10.07 -1.97
N PHE A 53 7.88 10.40 -0.71
CA PHE A 53 8.79 9.64 0.14
C PHE A 53 8.36 8.17 0.29
N ILE A 54 7.06 7.92 0.46
CA ILE A 54 6.51 6.57 0.59
C ILE A 54 6.50 5.81 -0.74
N ALA A 55 6.13 6.46 -1.85
CA ALA A 55 5.93 5.78 -3.13
C ALA A 55 7.22 5.60 -3.95
N GLU A 56 8.19 6.52 -3.85
CA GLU A 56 9.42 6.50 -4.66
C GLU A 56 10.58 5.82 -3.91
N HIS A 57 10.32 4.65 -3.31
CA HIS A 57 11.30 3.85 -2.58
C HIS A 57 11.78 2.64 -3.42
N TYR A 58 12.96 2.75 -4.01
CA TYR A 58 13.45 1.80 -5.01
C TYR A 58 14.29 0.64 -4.47
N TRP A 59 14.55 0.56 -3.17
CA TRP A 59 15.39 -0.49 -2.58
C TRP A 59 14.64 -1.27 -1.52
N GLY A 60 14.70 -2.59 -1.61
CA GLY A 60 14.16 -3.50 -0.62
C GLY A 60 15.26 -4.32 0.03
N TYR A 61 15.03 -4.74 1.28
CA TYR A 61 15.99 -5.47 2.08
C TYR A 61 15.35 -6.73 2.63
N ALA A 62 16.02 -7.87 2.42
CA ALA A 62 15.55 -9.17 2.86
C ALA A 62 16.62 -9.91 3.67
N ALA A 63 16.29 -10.20 4.93
CA ALA A 63 17.13 -11.02 5.79
C ALA A 63 17.24 -12.46 5.24
N GLN A 64 18.44 -13.01 5.27
CA GLN A 64 18.75 -14.38 4.87
C GLN A 64 18.95 -15.29 6.09
N LYS A 65 18.80 -16.60 5.88
CA LYS A 65 18.90 -17.60 6.97
C LYS A 65 20.27 -17.65 7.64
N ASP A 66 21.32 -17.29 6.92
CA ASP A 66 22.71 -17.22 7.41
C ASP A 66 23.05 -15.88 8.09
N GLY A 67 22.06 -14.99 8.25
CA GLY A 67 22.24 -13.66 8.82
C GLY A 67 22.83 -12.63 7.87
N ALA A 68 22.97 -12.94 6.57
CA ALA A 68 23.22 -11.94 5.55
C ALA A 68 21.94 -11.14 5.25
N THR A 69 22.10 -9.97 4.63
CA THR A 69 20.99 -9.17 4.11
C THR A 69 21.17 -8.99 2.62
N LEU A 70 20.14 -9.35 1.85
CA LEU A 70 20.08 -9.03 0.43
C LEU A 70 19.44 -7.65 0.27
N GLU A 71 20.10 -6.79 -0.49
CA GLU A 71 19.55 -5.56 -1.02
C GLU A 71 19.13 -5.82 -2.47
N TYR A 72 17.90 -5.46 -2.83
CA TYR A 72 17.41 -5.58 -4.20
C TYR A 72 16.74 -4.29 -4.64
N ARG A 73 16.91 -3.96 -5.92
CA ARG A 73 16.32 -2.77 -6.51
C ARG A 73 14.97 -3.11 -7.15
N VAL A 74 14.00 -2.24 -6.96
CA VAL A 74 12.73 -2.22 -7.68
C VAL A 74 12.69 -0.94 -8.50
N GLU A 75 12.40 -1.05 -9.79
CA GLU A 75 12.16 0.11 -10.65
C GLU A 75 10.70 0.13 -11.09
N HIS A 76 10.13 1.33 -11.08
CA HIS A 76 8.84 1.63 -11.67
C HIS A 76 8.89 3.07 -12.22
N PRO A 77 8.09 3.40 -13.25
CA PRO A 77 7.84 4.81 -13.57
C PRO A 77 7.21 5.51 -12.34
N PRO A 78 7.46 6.82 -12.15
CA PRO A 78 6.77 7.57 -11.11
C PRO A 78 5.26 7.43 -11.22
N TRP A 79 4.60 7.11 -10.11
CA TRP A 79 3.16 6.92 -10.11
C TRP A 79 2.43 8.25 -9.90
N ARG A 80 1.28 8.39 -10.56
CA ARG A 80 0.29 9.37 -10.15
C ARG A 80 -0.59 8.74 -9.08
N VAL A 81 -1.11 9.57 -8.20
CA VAL A 81 -1.91 9.14 -7.05
C VAL A 81 -3.25 9.85 -7.06
N HIS A 82 -4.31 9.11 -6.77
CA HIS A 82 -5.56 9.71 -6.33
C HIS A 82 -5.46 10.08 -4.85
N ARG A 83 -6.01 11.25 -4.52
CA ARG A 83 -6.20 11.64 -3.12
C ARG A 83 -7.29 10.76 -2.50
N ALA A 84 -7.00 10.15 -1.35
CA ALA A 84 -8.04 9.53 -0.53
C ALA A 84 -8.79 10.62 0.24
N GLU A 85 -10.11 10.65 0.11
CA GLU A 85 -11.03 11.43 0.95
C GLU A 85 -11.20 10.74 2.31
N SER A 86 -11.27 9.41 2.31
CA SER A 86 -11.34 8.58 3.51
C SER A 86 -10.63 7.25 3.27
N ALA A 87 -10.15 6.66 4.36
CA ALA A 87 -9.62 5.30 4.37
C ALA A 87 -9.97 4.62 5.69
N GLU A 88 -10.17 3.30 5.62
CA GLU A 88 -10.52 2.48 6.78
C GLU A 88 -9.79 1.14 6.70
N LEU A 89 -9.30 0.67 7.85
CA LEU A 89 -8.76 -0.67 8.04
C LEU A 89 -9.62 -1.45 9.04
N SER A 90 -10.19 -2.56 8.58
CA SER A 90 -10.89 -3.52 9.43
C SER A 90 -10.06 -4.81 9.48
N ALA A 91 -9.18 -4.91 10.47
CA ALA A 91 -8.25 -6.03 10.60
C ALA A 91 -7.94 -6.36 12.07
N ASP A 92 -7.86 -7.64 12.42
CA ASP A 92 -7.26 -8.07 13.69
C ASP A 92 -5.73 -7.96 13.58
N ILE A 93 -5.20 -6.81 13.97
CA ILE A 93 -3.76 -6.50 13.91
C ILE A 93 -2.96 -7.33 14.90
N GLU A 94 -3.52 -7.63 16.09
CA GLU A 94 -2.81 -8.41 17.09
C GLU A 94 -2.54 -9.83 16.56
N SER A 95 -3.53 -10.47 15.95
CA SER A 95 -3.37 -11.81 15.40
C SER A 95 -2.55 -11.85 14.10
N LEU A 96 -2.56 -10.78 13.30
CA LEU A 96 -1.80 -10.69 12.04
C LEU A 96 -0.32 -10.33 12.23
N TYR A 97 -0.05 -9.32 13.06
CA TYR A 97 1.26 -8.71 13.20
C TYR A 97 1.82 -8.80 14.63
N GLY A 98 0.99 -9.08 15.62
CA GLY A 98 1.36 -9.13 17.03
C GLY A 98 0.98 -7.85 17.78
N LYS A 99 0.80 -7.99 19.10
CA LYS A 99 0.33 -6.92 19.99
C LYS A 99 1.13 -5.62 19.91
N VAL A 100 2.43 -5.69 19.60
CA VAL A 100 3.28 -4.49 19.49
C VAL A 100 2.85 -3.55 18.36
N PHE A 101 2.15 -4.06 17.34
CA PHE A 101 1.71 -3.25 16.20
C PHE A 101 0.34 -2.61 16.37
N THR A 102 -0.44 -3.00 17.38
CA THR A 102 -1.81 -2.46 17.57
C THR A 102 -1.82 -0.99 17.98
N GLU A 103 -0.70 -0.47 18.48
CA GLU A 103 -0.51 0.95 18.78
C GLU A 103 -0.34 1.79 17.51
N PHE A 104 0.22 1.21 16.44
CA PHE A 104 0.60 1.93 15.23
C PHE A 104 -0.33 1.66 14.04
N ILE A 105 -1.01 0.50 14.05
CA ILE A 105 -1.90 0.08 12.97
C ILE A 105 -3.31 -0.02 13.56
N GLY A 106 -4.15 0.95 13.18
CA GLY A 106 -5.51 1.07 13.66
C GLY A 106 -6.52 1.28 12.52
N PRO A 107 -7.80 1.43 12.86
CA PRO A 107 -8.86 1.53 11.86
C PRO A 107 -8.84 2.82 11.04
N ASN A 108 -8.26 3.91 11.57
CA ASN A 108 -8.17 5.20 10.92
C ASN A 108 -6.69 5.53 10.66
N PRO A 109 -6.19 5.39 9.42
CA PRO A 109 -4.83 5.78 9.10
C PRO A 109 -4.68 7.31 9.06
N ASP A 110 -3.52 7.82 9.48
CA ASP A 110 -3.21 9.26 9.43
C ASP A 110 -3.07 9.80 7.99
N SER A 111 -2.68 8.93 7.06
CA SER A 111 -2.45 9.25 5.65
C SER A 111 -2.88 8.10 4.76
N ALA A 112 -3.50 8.43 3.62
CA ALA A 112 -3.88 7.47 2.60
C ALA A 112 -3.89 8.12 1.22
N PHE A 113 -3.42 7.37 0.22
CA PHE A 113 -3.49 7.72 -1.19
C PHE A 113 -3.47 6.45 -2.03
N VAL A 114 -3.98 6.54 -3.26
CA VAL A 114 -4.11 5.37 -4.15
C VAL A 114 -3.28 5.62 -5.39
N ALA A 115 -2.19 4.87 -5.57
CA ALA A 115 -1.39 4.91 -6.79
C ALA A 115 -2.11 4.19 -7.94
N GLU A 116 -2.00 4.74 -9.16
CA GLU A 116 -2.47 4.06 -10.39
C GLU A 116 -1.76 2.71 -10.59
N GLY A 117 -0.52 2.60 -10.07
CA GLY A 117 0.34 1.45 -10.23
C GLY A 117 0.92 1.34 -11.64
N SER A 118 1.80 0.36 -11.83
CA SER A 118 2.40 0.05 -13.13
C SER A 118 2.99 -1.37 -13.10
N PRO A 119 3.38 -1.92 -14.26
CA PRO A 119 4.41 -2.95 -14.27
C PRO A 119 5.66 -2.47 -13.53
N VAL A 120 6.32 -3.37 -12.82
CA VAL A 120 7.54 -3.10 -12.07
C VAL A 120 8.65 -4.06 -12.50
N THR A 121 9.90 -3.60 -12.44
CA THR A 121 11.08 -4.44 -12.64
C THR A 121 11.74 -4.71 -11.31
N VAL A 122 11.83 -5.97 -10.92
CA VAL A 122 12.54 -6.40 -9.71
C VAL A 122 13.89 -6.97 -10.11
N TYR A 123 14.96 -6.33 -9.66
CA TYR A 123 16.32 -6.77 -9.91
C TYR A 123 16.73 -7.84 -8.91
N ARG A 124 17.66 -8.71 -9.33
CA ARG A 124 18.23 -9.73 -8.45
C ARG A 124 18.95 -9.05 -7.29
N GLY A 125 18.62 -9.47 -6.06
CA GLY A 125 19.27 -8.97 -4.87
C GLY A 125 20.74 -9.35 -4.76
N GLN A 126 21.53 -8.44 -4.19
CA GLN A 126 22.95 -8.61 -3.88
C GLN A 126 23.16 -8.58 -2.36
N PRO A 127 24.10 -9.36 -1.81
CA PRO A 127 24.46 -9.24 -0.40
C PRO A 127 25.04 -7.86 -0.08
N ILE A 128 24.59 -7.24 1.01
CA ILE A 128 25.26 -6.05 1.56
C ILE A 128 26.55 -6.50 2.25
N ALA A 129 27.67 -5.87 1.90
CA ALA A 129 28.93 -6.06 2.61
C ALA A 129 28.82 -5.49 4.03
N ARG A 130 29.23 -6.27 5.04
CA ARG A 130 29.30 -5.82 6.43
C ARG A 130 30.50 -4.93 6.67
#